data_AF-A0A4R6WSJ9-F1
#
_entry.id   AF-A0A4R6WSJ9-F1
#
_cell.length_a   1.000
_cell.length_b   1.000
_cell.length_c   1.000
_cell.angle_alpha   90.00
_cell.angle_beta   90.00
_cell.angle_gamma   90.00
#
_symmetry.space_group_name_H-M   'P 1'
#
loop_
_entity.id
_entity.type
_entity.pdbx_description
1 polymer ?
#
loop_
_entity_poly.entity_id
_entity_poly.type
_entity_poly.pdbx_seq_one_letter_code
_entity_poly.pdbx_strand_id
1 'polypeptide(L)'
;MKAYNAKITKTNILNYFNKSGLTIEVFANLLGVSKRWLEYLISKNEDYEFDPNVVQKACDFFNTDYGKFTTSIQKVPSDLRDLLQKKHTRNPEYNKILSDAPSVQYIIENMVLKDDEFANAESVELKTIKRIIRKHYKELKLTNLSKDLQNSKFIKHWPHPTKKNTNLYGKK
;
A
#
# COMPACT_ATOMS: atom_id res chain seq x y z
N MET A 1 24.20 19.30 -15.22
CA MET A 1 23.63 18.45 -14.15
C MET A 1 22.16 18.24 -14.44
N LYS A 2 21.68 16.99 -14.60
CA LYS A 2 20.23 16.74 -14.66
C LYS A 2 19.63 17.20 -13.33
N ALA A 3 18.58 18.02 -13.38
CA ALA A 3 17.90 18.50 -12.19
C ALA A 3 17.47 17.29 -11.34
N TYR A 4 17.92 17.21 -10.10
CA TYR A 4 17.47 16.23 -9.12
C TYR A 4 16.80 16.99 -7.99
N ASN A 5 15.60 16.59 -7.63
CA ASN A 5 14.87 17.19 -6.52
C ASN A 5 14.46 16.09 -5.53
N ALA A 6 15.18 15.99 -4.42
CA ALA A 6 14.98 14.95 -3.41
C ALA A 6 13.54 14.90 -2.88
N LYS A 7 12.90 16.06 -2.68
CA LYS A 7 11.53 16.15 -2.19
C LYS A 7 10.52 15.57 -3.20
N ILE A 8 10.69 15.88 -4.48
CA ILE A 8 9.88 15.33 -5.57
C ILE A 8 10.11 13.81 -5.67
N THR A 9 11.37 13.38 -5.68
CA THR A 9 11.74 11.96 -5.74
C THR A 9 11.11 11.17 -4.60
N LYS A 10 11.27 11.63 -3.35
CA LYS A 10 10.65 11.00 -2.16
C LYS A 10 9.15 10.92 -2.31
N THR A 11 8.51 12.03 -2.70
CA THR A 11 7.06 12.09 -2.89
C THR A 11 6.59 11.07 -3.93
N ASN A 12 7.28 10.97 -5.06
CA ASN A 12 6.94 10.02 -6.12
C ASN A 12 7.13 8.57 -5.64
N ILE A 13 8.27 8.23 -5.03
CA ILE A 13 8.54 6.89 -4.49
C ILE A 13 7.43 6.47 -3.52
N LEU A 14 7.09 7.34 -2.55
CA LEU A 14 6.07 7.03 -1.55
C LEU A 14 4.67 6.92 -2.14
N ASN A 15 4.32 7.77 -3.10
CA ASN A 15 3.02 7.70 -3.78
C ASN A 15 2.87 6.39 -4.59
N TYR A 16 3.91 6.01 -5.34
CA TYR A 16 3.92 4.75 -6.07
C TYR A 16 3.89 3.55 -5.12
N PHE A 17 4.68 3.57 -4.04
CA PHE A 17 4.66 2.54 -3.01
C PHE A 17 3.25 2.34 -2.44
N ASN A 18 2.60 3.41 -1.99
CA ASN A 18 1.25 3.35 -1.39
C ASN A 18 0.21 2.78 -2.36
N LYS A 19 0.34 3.05 -3.68
CA LYS A 19 -0.59 2.55 -4.71
C LYS A 19 -0.21 1.20 -5.30
N SER A 20 1.00 0.70 -5.04
CA SER A 20 1.47 -0.61 -5.54
C SER A 20 0.90 -1.79 -4.76
N GLY A 21 0.45 -1.55 -3.51
CA GLY A 21 -0.03 -2.59 -2.61
C GLY A 21 1.08 -3.47 -2.01
N LEU A 22 2.35 -3.08 -2.14
CA LEU A 22 3.45 -3.78 -1.50
C LEU A 22 3.44 -3.58 0.03
N THR A 23 3.98 -4.56 0.76
CA THR A 23 4.31 -4.37 2.17
C THR A 23 5.64 -3.59 2.28
N ILE A 24 5.86 -2.93 3.42
CA ILE A 24 7.10 -2.18 3.68
C ILE A 24 8.32 -3.10 3.55
N GLU A 25 8.22 -4.32 4.07
CA GLU A 25 9.31 -5.30 4.03
C GLU A 25 9.68 -5.68 2.60
N VAL A 26 8.69 -6.01 1.78
CA VAL A 26 8.92 -6.36 0.37
C VAL A 26 9.51 -5.18 -0.39
N PHE A 27 8.99 -3.97 -0.16
CA PHE A 27 9.50 -2.78 -0.84
C PHE A 27 10.92 -2.42 -0.40
N ALA A 28 11.25 -2.53 0.89
CA ALA A 28 12.61 -2.34 1.38
C ALA A 28 13.59 -3.33 0.72
N ASN A 29 13.20 -4.60 0.60
CA ASN A 29 13.99 -5.62 -0.07
C ASN A 29 14.21 -5.30 -1.56
N LEU A 30 13.18 -4.83 -2.28
CA LEU A 30 13.30 -4.40 -3.68
C LEU A 30 14.30 -3.25 -3.84
N LEU A 31 14.29 -2.30 -2.91
CA LEU A 31 15.22 -1.17 -2.90
C LEU A 31 16.63 -1.58 -2.43
N GLY A 32 16.77 -2.73 -1.77
CA GLY A 32 18.01 -3.16 -1.13
C GLY A 32 18.38 -2.31 0.09
N VAL A 33 17.39 -1.89 0.86
CA VAL A 33 17.55 -1.11 2.09
C VAL A 33 16.92 -1.83 3.27
N SER A 34 17.25 -1.43 4.50
CA SER A 34 16.62 -2.03 5.67
C SER A 34 15.16 -1.57 5.82
N LYS A 35 14.29 -2.49 6.29
CA LYS A 35 12.89 -2.17 6.64
C LYS A 35 12.80 -0.98 7.60
N ARG A 36 13.64 -0.96 8.64
CA ARG A 36 13.67 0.10 9.65
C ARG A 36 13.98 1.47 9.04
N TRP A 37 14.90 1.53 8.08
CA TRP A 37 15.23 2.76 7.37
C TRP A 37 14.06 3.27 6.53
N LEU A 38 13.36 2.36 5.82
CA LEU A 38 12.17 2.74 5.06
C LEU A 38 11.02 3.21 5.97
N GLU A 39 10.80 2.54 7.11
CA GLU A 39 9.82 2.97 8.13
C GLU A 39 10.15 4.37 8.68
N TYR A 40 11.44 4.64 8.92
CA TYR A 40 11.91 5.97 9.31
C TYR A 40 11.54 7.01 8.26
N LEU A 41 11.83 6.76 6.98
CA LEU A 41 11.51 7.69 5.89
C LEU A 41 10.02 7.97 5.70
N ILE A 42 9.18 6.95 5.93
CA ILE A 42 7.71 7.08 5.82
C ILE A 42 7.15 7.89 7.00
N SER A 43 7.68 7.65 8.21
CA SER A 43 7.17 8.28 9.44
C SER A 43 7.69 9.71 9.65
N LYS A 44 8.87 10.03 9.12
CA LYS A 44 9.55 11.30 9.33
C LYS A 44 9.52 12.18 8.08
N ASN A 45 9.07 13.41 8.27
CA ASN A 45 9.04 14.46 7.25
C ASN A 45 10.41 15.17 7.09
N GLU A 46 11.50 14.46 7.42
CA GLU A 46 12.86 15.00 7.33
C GLU A 46 13.39 14.97 5.89
N ASP A 47 14.40 15.81 5.64
CA ASP A 47 15.12 16.03 4.37
C ASP A 47 16.08 14.88 4.01
N TYR A 48 15.68 13.65 4.28
CA TYR A 48 16.45 12.49 3.83
C TYR A 48 16.25 12.27 2.34
N GLU A 49 17.38 12.17 1.65
CA GLU A 49 17.43 11.90 0.22
C GLU A 49 17.62 10.39 -0.03
N PHE A 50 16.96 9.88 -1.06
CA PHE A 50 17.23 8.53 -1.54
C PHE A 50 18.53 8.53 -2.33
N ASP A 51 19.40 7.55 -2.06
CA ASP A 51 20.59 7.34 -2.88
C ASP A 51 20.19 7.10 -4.35
N PRO A 52 20.95 7.60 -5.34
CA PRO A 52 20.62 7.42 -6.75
C PRO A 52 20.38 5.96 -7.17
N ASN A 53 21.11 5.02 -6.58
CA ASN A 53 20.92 3.59 -6.81
C ASN A 53 19.56 3.09 -6.30
N VAL A 54 19.09 3.60 -5.16
CA VAL A 54 17.76 3.27 -4.63
C VAL A 54 16.67 3.85 -5.52
N VAL A 55 16.85 5.09 -5.99
CA VAL A 55 15.93 5.73 -6.92
C VAL A 55 15.87 4.95 -8.24
N GLN A 56 17.01 4.50 -8.76
CA GLN A 56 17.05 3.70 -9.99
C GLN A 56 16.29 2.39 -9.83
N LYS A 57 16.53 1.64 -8.75
CA LYS A 57 15.76 0.40 -8.46
C LYS A 57 14.26 0.66 -8.36
N ALA A 58 13.85 1.76 -7.73
CA ALA A 58 12.44 2.15 -7.68
C ALA A 58 11.89 2.43 -9.09
N CYS A 59 12.63 3.16 -9.92
CA CYS A 59 12.24 3.45 -11.30
C CYS A 59 12.14 2.18 -12.15
N ASP A 60 13.09 1.26 -12.01
CA ASP A 60 13.11 -0.02 -12.73
C ASP A 60 11.89 -0.87 -12.35
N PHE A 61 11.59 -0.96 -11.06
CA PHE A 61 10.41 -1.68 -10.58
C PHE A 61 9.10 -0.97 -11.00
N PHE A 62 9.00 0.34 -10.88
CA PHE A 62 7.78 1.06 -11.28
C PHE A 62 7.67 1.27 -12.79
N ASN A 63 8.69 0.89 -13.56
CA ASN A 63 8.81 1.11 -14.99
C ASN A 63 8.59 2.59 -15.35
N THR A 64 9.30 3.48 -14.64
CA THR A 64 9.26 4.94 -14.83
C THR A 64 10.62 5.48 -15.29
N ASP A 65 10.60 6.63 -15.97
CA ASP A 65 11.84 7.32 -16.37
C ASP A 65 12.46 8.06 -15.17
N TYR A 66 13.73 7.79 -14.88
CA TYR A 66 14.46 8.42 -13.77
C TYR A 66 14.41 9.95 -13.82
N GLY A 67 14.59 10.54 -15.01
CA GLY A 67 14.60 11.98 -15.19
C GLY A 67 13.28 12.61 -14.77
N LYS A 68 12.16 12.11 -15.31
CA LYS A 68 10.81 12.57 -14.95
C LYS A 68 10.50 12.33 -13.47
N PHE A 69 10.88 11.15 -12.96
CA PHE A 69 10.61 10.71 -11.60
C PHE A 69 11.32 11.56 -10.53
N THR A 70 12.43 12.20 -10.89
CA THR A 70 13.24 13.04 -9.99
C THR A 70 13.06 14.55 -10.18
N THR A 71 12.33 14.98 -11.22
CA THR A 71 12.15 16.40 -11.57
C THR A 71 10.72 16.90 -11.50
N SER A 72 9.73 16.01 -11.61
CA SER A 72 8.31 16.40 -11.64
C SER A 72 7.45 15.42 -10.85
N ILE A 73 6.42 15.94 -10.17
CA ILE A 73 5.44 15.11 -9.45
C ILE A 73 4.67 14.29 -10.47
N GLN A 74 4.70 12.97 -10.31
CA GLN A 74 4.05 12.02 -11.20
C GLN A 74 2.64 11.71 -10.73
N LYS A 75 1.69 11.66 -11.65
CA LYS A 75 0.35 11.15 -11.36
C LYS A 75 0.38 9.62 -11.34
N VAL A 76 0.04 9.03 -10.20
CA VAL A 76 0.04 7.57 -10.04
C VAL A 76 -1.33 7.01 -10.45
N PRO A 77 -1.39 6.02 -11.36
CA PRO A 77 -2.64 5.35 -11.72
C PRO A 77 -3.29 4.66 -10.51
N SER A 78 -4.61 4.62 -10.48
CA SER A 78 -5.36 3.92 -9.41
C SER A 78 -5.22 2.40 -9.47
N ASP A 79 -4.98 1.87 -10.66
CA ASP A 79 -4.78 0.46 -11.01
C ASP A 79 -3.29 0.10 -11.15
N LEU A 80 -2.39 0.85 -10.47
CA LEU A 80 -0.94 0.68 -10.57
C LEU A 80 -0.51 -0.78 -10.40
N ARG A 81 -1.05 -1.50 -9.40
CA ARG A 81 -0.68 -2.91 -9.15
C ARG A 81 -0.93 -3.79 -10.37
N ASP A 82 -2.09 -3.66 -11.02
CA ASP A 82 -2.46 -4.46 -12.20
C ASP A 82 -1.58 -4.09 -13.40
N LEU A 83 -1.26 -2.81 -13.56
CA LEU A 83 -0.32 -2.34 -14.58
C LEU A 83 1.08 -2.95 -14.36
N LEU A 84 1.56 -2.97 -13.12
CA LEU A 84 2.85 -3.56 -12.78
C LEU A 84 2.86 -5.07 -13.04
N GLN A 85 1.79 -5.80 -12.72
CA GLN A 85 1.68 -7.23 -13.02
C GLN A 85 1.80 -7.51 -14.53
N LYS A 86 1.11 -6.71 -15.36
CA LYS A 86 1.19 -6.81 -16.82
C LYS A 86 2.58 -6.46 -17.35
N LYS A 87 3.23 -5.46 -16.77
CA LYS A 87 4.59 -5.04 -17.16
C LYS A 87 5.64 -6.08 -16.80
N HIS A 88 5.52 -6.68 -15.61
CA HIS A 88 6.49 -7.62 -15.06
C HIS A 88 6.16 -9.08 -15.32
N THR A 89 5.22 -9.39 -16.23
CA THR A 89 4.84 -10.78 -16.53
C THR A 89 6.03 -11.67 -16.92
N ARG A 90 7.08 -11.08 -17.53
CA ARG A 90 8.32 -11.78 -17.92
C ARG A 90 9.43 -11.73 -16.86
N ASN A 91 9.21 -11.06 -15.73
CA ASN A 91 10.13 -11.00 -14.60
C ASN A 91 9.55 -11.85 -13.45
N PRO A 92 10.00 -13.10 -13.26
CA PRO A 92 9.40 -14.02 -12.29
C PRO A 92 9.45 -13.48 -10.85
N GLU A 93 10.52 -12.78 -10.48
CA GLU A 93 10.70 -12.25 -9.13
C GLU A 93 9.66 -11.16 -8.83
N TYR A 94 9.53 -10.18 -9.72
CA TYR A 94 8.57 -9.09 -9.55
C TYR A 94 7.14 -9.57 -9.74
N ASN A 95 6.90 -10.48 -10.68
CA ASN A 95 5.58 -11.05 -10.88
C ASN A 95 5.10 -11.82 -9.65
N LYS A 96 5.98 -12.59 -9.00
CA LYS A 96 5.65 -13.28 -7.76
C LYS A 96 5.24 -12.30 -6.66
N ILE A 97 6.05 -11.28 -6.41
CA ILE A 97 5.77 -10.21 -5.44
C ILE A 97 4.41 -9.54 -5.68
N LEU A 98 4.08 -9.29 -6.95
CA LEU A 98 2.83 -8.64 -7.34
C LEU A 98 1.63 -9.61 -7.34
N SER A 99 1.87 -10.91 -7.44
CA SER A 99 0.83 -11.95 -7.36
C SER A 99 0.50 -12.34 -5.92
N ASP A 100 1.45 -12.14 -5.00
CA ASP A 100 1.23 -12.33 -3.57
C ASP A 100 0.17 -11.37 -3.02
N ALA A 101 -0.34 -11.68 -1.83
CA ALA A 101 -1.34 -10.84 -1.18
C ALA A 101 -0.77 -9.43 -0.90
N PRO A 102 -1.50 -8.34 -1.24
CA PRO A 102 -1.06 -6.99 -1.00
C PRO A 102 -1.13 -6.63 0.49
N SER A 103 -0.59 -5.46 0.85
CA SER A 103 -0.66 -4.93 2.20
C SER A 103 -2.11 -4.74 2.67
N VAL A 104 -2.34 -4.93 3.97
CA VAL A 104 -3.68 -4.79 4.57
C VAL A 104 -4.27 -3.40 4.30
N GLN A 105 -3.43 -2.35 4.35
CA GLN A 105 -3.86 -1.00 4.03
C GLN A 105 -4.37 -0.88 2.59
N TYR A 106 -3.66 -1.46 1.62
CA TYR A 106 -4.09 -1.47 0.24
C TYR A 106 -5.41 -2.21 0.06
N ILE A 107 -5.57 -3.36 0.72
CA ILE A 107 -6.82 -4.14 0.71
C ILE A 107 -7.98 -3.30 1.26
N ILE A 108 -7.77 -2.60 2.38
CA ILE A 108 -8.79 -1.73 2.96
C ILE A 108 -9.20 -0.66 1.94
N GLU A 109 -8.23 0.10 1.42
CA GLU A 109 -8.50 1.24 0.55
C GLU A 109 -9.12 0.86 -0.80
N ASN A 110 -8.66 -0.23 -1.40
CA ASN A 110 -9.02 -0.57 -2.79
C ASN A 110 -10.07 -1.68 -2.91
N MET A 111 -10.35 -2.41 -1.83
CA MET A 111 -11.32 -3.50 -1.85
C MET A 111 -12.42 -3.28 -0.83
N VAL A 112 -12.07 -3.19 0.46
CA VAL A 112 -13.08 -3.11 1.53
C VAL A 112 -13.93 -1.84 1.39
N LEU A 113 -13.31 -0.68 1.19
CA LEU A 113 -14.04 0.59 1.05
C LEU A 113 -14.88 0.69 -0.24
N LYS A 114 -14.62 -0.18 -1.22
CA LYS A 114 -15.31 -0.20 -2.52
C LYS A 114 -16.32 -1.35 -2.64
N ASP A 115 -16.34 -2.30 -1.69
CA ASP A 115 -17.31 -3.39 -1.69
C ASP A 115 -18.67 -2.84 -1.26
N ASP A 116 -19.71 -3.12 -2.05
CA ASP A 116 -21.07 -2.57 -1.85
C ASP A 116 -21.65 -2.92 -0.48
N GLU A 117 -21.31 -4.09 0.07
CA GLU A 117 -21.81 -4.53 1.39
C GLU A 117 -21.23 -3.65 2.51
N PHE A 118 -19.96 -3.25 2.39
CA PHE A 118 -19.34 -2.35 3.34
C PHE A 118 -19.69 -0.89 3.09
N ALA A 119 -19.72 -0.47 1.82
CA ALA A 119 -19.90 0.93 1.44
C ALA A 119 -21.31 1.46 1.71
N ASN A 120 -22.33 0.61 1.59
CA ASN A 120 -23.73 0.98 1.79
C ASN A 120 -24.26 0.70 3.21
N ALA A 121 -23.51 -0.05 4.02
CA ALA A 121 -23.86 -0.30 5.40
C ALA A 121 -23.41 0.86 6.30
N GLU A 122 -24.25 1.22 7.28
CA GLU A 122 -23.85 2.19 8.31
C GLU A 122 -22.66 1.67 9.13
N SER A 123 -22.68 0.36 9.43
CA SER A 123 -21.57 -0.36 10.04
C SER A 123 -21.67 -1.87 9.83
N VAL A 124 -20.53 -2.54 9.92
CA VAL A 124 -20.44 -4.00 9.84
C VAL A 124 -19.51 -4.57 10.90
N GLU A 125 -19.67 -5.86 11.16
CA GLU A 125 -18.76 -6.61 12.04
C GLU A 125 -17.46 -7.01 11.33
N LEU A 126 -16.42 -7.28 12.11
CA LEU A 126 -15.14 -7.80 11.62
C LEU A 126 -15.28 -9.07 10.76
N LYS A 127 -16.27 -9.92 11.05
CA LYS A 127 -16.55 -11.14 10.29
C LYS A 127 -16.92 -10.83 8.83
N THR A 128 -17.71 -9.78 8.61
CA THR A 128 -18.11 -9.33 7.27
C THR A 128 -16.90 -8.84 6.49
N ILE A 129 -16.05 -8.01 7.10
CA ILE A 129 -14.82 -7.53 6.46
C ILE A 129 -13.89 -8.71 6.11
N LYS A 130 -13.70 -9.67 7.03
CA LYS A 130 -12.92 -10.89 6.75
C LYS A 130 -13.50 -11.67 5.57
N ARG A 131 -14.83 -11.74 5.44
CA ARG A 131 -15.48 -12.39 4.31
C ARG A 131 -15.19 -11.67 3.00
N ILE A 132 -15.31 -10.35 2.96
CA ILE A 132 -14.98 -9.53 1.78
C ILE A 132 -13.55 -9.79 1.33
N ILE A 133 -12.58 -9.72 2.24
CA ILE A 133 -11.16 -9.93 1.92
C ILE A 133 -10.92 -11.35 1.38
N ARG A 134 -11.54 -12.36 2.01
CA ARG A 134 -11.38 -13.78 1.61
C ARG A 134 -11.99 -14.11 0.25
N LYS A 135 -12.89 -13.29 -0.31
CA LYS A 135 -13.35 -13.45 -1.71
C LYS A 135 -12.17 -13.38 -2.68
N HIS A 136 -11.16 -12.56 -2.36
CA HIS A 136 -9.99 -12.33 -3.20
C HIS A 136 -8.72 -13.02 -2.69
N TYR A 137 -8.54 -13.08 -1.37
CA TYR A 137 -7.34 -13.66 -0.75
C TYR A 137 -7.72 -14.69 0.31
N LYS A 138 -8.08 -15.90 -0.14
CA LYS A 138 -8.58 -16.99 0.73
C LYS A 138 -7.60 -17.36 1.86
N GLU A 139 -6.31 -17.44 1.53
CA GLU A 139 -5.25 -17.90 2.44
C GLU A 139 -4.62 -16.77 3.29
N LEU A 140 -5.10 -15.53 3.18
CA LEU A 140 -4.52 -14.41 3.90
C LEU A 140 -4.79 -14.52 5.41
N LYS A 141 -3.71 -14.48 6.21
CA LYS A 141 -3.79 -14.43 7.67
C LYS A 141 -4.25 -13.04 8.12
N LEU A 142 -5.44 -12.97 8.71
CA LEU A 142 -6.09 -11.73 9.18
C LEU A 142 -6.08 -11.62 10.71
N THR A 143 -4.99 -12.03 11.36
CA THR A 143 -4.84 -12.05 12.83
C THR A 143 -4.91 -10.65 13.42
N ASN A 144 -4.25 -9.66 12.79
CA ASN A 144 -4.17 -8.29 13.29
C ASN A 144 -5.21 -7.34 12.67
N LEU A 145 -6.12 -7.84 11.84
CA LEU A 145 -7.04 -7.01 11.05
C LEU A 145 -7.84 -6.04 11.92
N SER A 146 -8.29 -6.43 13.11
CA SER A 146 -9.00 -5.53 14.02
C SER A 146 -8.18 -4.28 14.35
N LYS A 147 -6.89 -4.46 14.65
CA LYS A 147 -5.97 -3.37 14.98
C LYS A 147 -5.65 -2.53 13.74
N ASP A 148 -5.47 -3.18 12.58
CA ASP A 148 -5.21 -2.50 11.31
C ASP A 148 -6.39 -1.61 10.88
N LEU A 149 -7.62 -2.09 11.07
CA LEU A 149 -8.83 -1.31 10.81
C LEU A 149 -8.96 -0.11 11.77
N GLN A 150 -8.62 -0.29 13.04
CA GLN A 150 -8.65 0.79 14.04
C GLN A 150 -7.63 1.89 13.76
N ASN A 151 -6.47 1.53 13.21
CA ASN A 151 -5.43 2.47 12.82
C ASN A 151 -5.66 3.10 11.43
N SER A 152 -6.67 2.62 10.68
CA SER A 152 -6.95 3.12 9.34
C SER A 152 -7.50 4.54 9.39
N LYS A 153 -6.99 5.40 8.50
CA LYS A 153 -7.48 6.78 8.34
C LYS A 153 -8.88 6.85 7.74
N PHE A 154 -9.35 5.76 7.11
CA PHE A 154 -10.59 5.72 6.31
C PHE A 154 -11.73 5.00 7.02
N ILE A 155 -11.48 4.38 8.17
CA ILE A 155 -12.45 3.56 8.89
C ILE A 155 -12.70 4.18 10.25
N LYS A 156 -13.97 4.35 10.59
CA LYS A 156 -14.44 4.64 11.94
C LYS A 156 -14.80 3.34 12.63
N HIS A 157 -14.59 3.26 13.94
CA HIS A 157 -14.96 2.12 14.75
C HIS A 157 -15.55 2.54 16.08
N TRP A 158 -16.42 1.71 16.65
CA TRP A 158 -16.98 1.91 17.98
C TRP A 158 -17.39 0.57 18.60
N PRO A 159 -17.56 0.49 19.93
CA PRO A 159 -18.01 -0.73 20.59
C PRO A 159 -19.38 -1.19 20.09
N HIS A 160 -19.55 -2.50 19.94
CA HIS A 160 -20.83 -3.08 19.58
C HIS A 160 -21.83 -2.90 20.73
N PRO A 161 -23.07 -2.42 20.49
CA PRO A 161 -24.01 -2.05 21.55
C PRO A 161 -24.41 -3.23 22.45
N THR A 162 -24.52 -4.43 21.88
CA THR A 162 -24.96 -5.63 22.59
C THR A 162 -23.89 -6.70 22.81
N LYS A 163 -22.70 -6.59 22.18
CA LYS A 163 -21.65 -7.62 22.23
C LYS A 163 -20.41 -7.07 22.90
N LYS A 164 -20.07 -7.60 24.07
CA LYS A 164 -18.86 -7.19 24.80
C LYS A 164 -17.60 -7.49 23.98
N ASN A 165 -16.58 -6.65 24.12
CA ASN A 165 -15.27 -6.77 23.49
C ASN A 165 -15.29 -6.90 21.95
N THR A 166 -16.36 -6.44 21.31
CA THR A 166 -16.51 -6.45 19.85
C THR A 166 -16.68 -5.02 19.36
N ASN A 167 -16.12 -4.70 18.19
CA ASN A 167 -16.29 -3.40 17.54
C ASN A 167 -17.10 -3.54 16.25
N LEU A 168 -17.85 -2.49 15.95
CA LEU A 168 -18.42 -2.22 14.64
C LEU A 168 -17.48 -1.29 13.86
N TYR A 169 -17.47 -1.46 12.55
CA TYR A 169 -16.61 -0.71 11.62
C TYR A 169 -17.47 -0.10 10.52
N GLY A 170 -17.23 1.16 10.20
CA GLY A 170 -17.90 1.85 9.10
C GLY A 170 -16.94 2.74 8.34
N LYS A 171 -17.36 3.19 7.16
CA LYS A 171 -16.64 4.20 6.38
C LYS A 171 -16.63 5.53 7.15
N LYS A 172 -15.47 6.16 7.24
CA LYS A 172 -15.32 7.47 7.86
C LYS A 172 -15.88 8.57 6.97
#